data_AF-A0A7C3QZ13-F1
#
_entry.id   AF-A0A7C3QZ13-F1
#
_cell.length_a   1.000
_cell.length_b   1.000
_cell.length_c   1.000
_cell.angle_alpha   90.00
_cell.angle_beta   90.00
_cell.angle_gamma   90.00
#
_symmetry.space_group_name_H-M   'P 1'
#
loop_
_entity.id
_entity.type
_entity.pdbx_description
1 polymer ?
#
loop_
_entity_poly.entity_id
_entity_poly.type
_entity_poly.pdbx_seq_one_letter_code
_entity_poly.pdbx_strand_id
1 'polypeptide(L)'
;KQRTIDHEKREEKFPLHKAIEEKDLEKVKALVDVQNYINSKDELDQTPLHVAVKHGDIYITDLLINKGAIIDESDFMGNTPLHLAAMKGNRALISPLAENKSALTKRNNEKRTPLVEAIIHSNHDAIQLLVDKSMNHAKDRSGLLMNLMNESIENGHKEVVLYTLGQGIFSDETYIQKAWNKLSIQEDQAEVDTVPEQNRAEILMILLSTHPDKNLYKKFLKDKSDYKTFLHLIAYFGYHDILLHEIEKKQNY
;
A
#
# COMPACT_ATOMS: atom_id res chain seq x y z
N LYS A 1 8.62 37.15 -15.63
CA LYS A 1 9.65 36.88 -16.65
C LYS A 1 10.29 35.50 -16.47
N GLN A 2 10.99 35.19 -15.39
CA GLN A 2 11.56 33.83 -15.20
C GLN A 2 10.47 32.73 -15.12
N ARG A 3 9.46 32.90 -14.25
CA ARG A 3 8.31 31.98 -14.16
C ARG A 3 7.55 31.76 -15.47
N THR A 4 7.42 32.81 -16.30
CA THR A 4 6.75 32.72 -17.61
C THR A 4 7.62 31.97 -18.63
N ILE A 5 8.94 32.14 -18.59
CA ILE A 5 9.88 31.41 -19.45
C ILE A 5 9.95 29.92 -19.06
N ASP A 6 9.95 29.61 -17.76
CA ASP A 6 9.94 28.23 -17.28
C ASP A 6 8.61 27.53 -17.61
N HIS A 7 7.50 28.28 -17.58
CA HIS A 7 6.17 27.81 -17.97
C HIS A 7 6.05 27.50 -19.47
N GLU A 8 6.59 28.37 -20.33
CA GLU A 8 6.67 28.19 -21.79
C GLU A 8 7.59 27.02 -22.17
N LYS A 9 8.74 26.86 -21.50
CA LYS A 9 9.64 25.71 -21.73
C LYS A 9 9.02 24.37 -21.31
N ARG A 10 8.22 24.35 -20.24
CA ARG A 10 7.48 23.15 -19.81
C ARG A 10 6.34 22.81 -20.77
N GLU A 11 5.72 23.83 -21.39
CA GLU A 11 4.74 23.69 -22.49
C GLU A 11 5.31 22.94 -23.69
N GLU A 12 6.46 23.38 -24.17
CA GLU A 12 7.11 22.76 -25.33
C GLU A 12 7.52 21.31 -25.07
N LYS A 13 7.87 21.00 -23.81
CA LYS A 13 8.41 19.70 -23.43
C LYS A 13 7.33 18.65 -23.13
N PHE A 14 6.21 19.04 -22.52
CA PHE A 14 5.11 18.14 -22.10
C PHE A 14 3.72 18.72 -22.42
N PRO A 15 3.39 18.91 -23.71
CA PRO A 15 2.21 19.67 -24.12
C PRO A 15 0.89 19.02 -23.67
N LEU A 16 0.81 17.68 -23.71
CA LEU A 16 -0.42 16.97 -23.35
C LEU A 16 -0.66 16.98 -21.82
N HIS A 17 0.38 16.81 -20.99
CA HIS A 17 0.24 16.92 -19.53
C HIS A 17 -0.32 18.28 -19.14
N LYS A 18 0.22 19.35 -19.73
CA LYS A 18 -0.22 20.69 -19.41
C LYS A 18 -1.64 20.98 -19.87
N ALA A 19 -2.02 20.55 -21.08
CA ALA A 19 -3.40 20.69 -21.54
C ALA A 19 -4.40 20.05 -20.55
N ILE A 20 -4.01 18.92 -19.94
CA ILE A 20 -4.80 18.27 -18.88
C ILE A 20 -4.80 19.10 -17.58
N GLU A 21 -3.63 19.57 -17.10
CA GLU A 21 -3.52 20.43 -15.90
C GLU A 21 -4.35 21.72 -16.03
N GLU A 22 -4.38 22.32 -17.23
CA GLU A 22 -5.16 23.51 -17.57
C GLU A 22 -6.65 23.24 -17.80
N LYS A 23 -7.05 21.96 -17.88
CA LYS A 23 -8.39 21.51 -18.27
C LYS A 23 -8.83 22.03 -19.64
N ASP A 24 -7.87 22.24 -20.55
CA ASP A 24 -8.12 22.67 -21.92
C ASP A 24 -8.46 21.46 -22.80
N LEU A 25 -9.75 21.12 -22.79
CA LEU A 25 -10.25 19.93 -23.46
C LEU A 25 -9.98 19.93 -24.98
N GLU A 26 -10.01 21.10 -25.62
CA GLU A 26 -9.78 21.20 -27.07
C GLU A 26 -8.32 20.96 -27.41
N LYS A 27 -7.38 21.48 -26.60
CA LYS A 27 -5.96 21.12 -26.71
C LYS A 27 -5.74 19.63 -26.43
N VAL A 28 -6.39 19.05 -25.42
CA VAL A 28 -6.26 17.61 -25.12
C VAL A 28 -6.69 16.77 -26.33
N LYS A 29 -7.85 17.06 -26.92
CA LYS A 29 -8.33 16.35 -28.13
C LYS A 29 -7.40 16.53 -29.33
N ALA A 30 -6.85 17.74 -29.52
CA ALA A 30 -5.91 17.99 -30.62
C ALA A 30 -4.58 17.24 -30.45
N LEU A 31 -4.11 17.09 -29.20
CA LEU A 31 -2.82 16.49 -28.89
C LEU A 31 -2.86 14.97 -28.70
N VAL A 32 -4.02 14.39 -28.34
CA VAL A 32 -4.12 12.95 -28.06
C VAL A 32 -3.91 12.06 -29.30
N ASP A 33 -4.17 12.59 -30.49
CA ASP A 33 -3.94 11.88 -31.76
C ASP A 33 -2.47 11.87 -32.20
N VAL A 34 -1.62 12.67 -31.56
CA VAL A 34 -0.18 12.67 -31.79
C VAL A 34 0.45 11.55 -30.95
N GLN A 35 0.75 10.41 -31.59
CA GLN A 35 1.23 9.19 -30.92
C GLN A 35 2.39 9.41 -29.93
N ASN A 36 3.27 10.37 -30.20
CA ASN A 36 4.42 10.63 -29.32
C ASN A 36 4.03 11.20 -27.95
N TYR A 37 2.87 11.83 -27.78
CA TYR A 37 2.51 12.50 -26.53
C TYR A 37 1.74 11.61 -25.56
N ILE A 38 0.94 10.66 -26.05
CA ILE A 38 -0.01 9.90 -25.22
C ILE A 38 0.64 9.11 -24.07
N ASN A 39 1.88 8.64 -24.27
CA ASN A 39 2.66 7.89 -23.29
C ASN A 39 3.95 8.64 -22.88
N SER A 40 4.07 9.93 -23.23
CA SER A 40 5.24 10.73 -22.83
C SER A 40 5.31 10.86 -21.30
N LYS A 41 6.51 10.88 -20.75
CA LYS A 41 6.73 11.04 -19.30
C LYS A 41 7.19 12.46 -19.00
N ASP A 42 6.62 13.07 -17.98
CA ASP A 42 7.07 14.35 -17.46
C ASP A 42 8.29 14.18 -16.53
N GLU A 43 8.66 15.25 -15.82
CA GLU A 43 9.83 15.26 -14.92
C GLU A 43 9.64 14.42 -13.65
N LEU A 44 8.42 13.94 -13.40
CA LEU A 44 8.07 13.04 -12.30
C LEU A 44 7.74 11.63 -12.81
N ASP A 45 8.19 11.31 -14.04
CA ASP A 45 7.86 10.08 -14.76
C ASP A 45 6.35 9.85 -14.95
N GLN A 46 5.52 10.88 -14.78
CA GLN A 46 4.08 10.78 -14.92
C GLN A 46 3.72 10.78 -16.40
N THR A 47 2.86 9.86 -16.82
CA THR A 47 2.21 9.91 -18.13
C THR A 47 1.00 10.86 -18.09
N PRO A 48 0.46 11.31 -19.24
CA PRO A 48 -0.80 12.07 -19.26
C PRO A 48 -1.93 11.37 -18.50
N LEU A 49 -1.96 10.02 -18.52
CA LEU A 49 -2.94 9.22 -17.79
C LEU A 49 -2.78 9.35 -16.27
N HIS A 50 -1.55 9.41 -15.75
CA HIS A 50 -1.32 9.71 -14.33
C HIS A 50 -1.88 11.09 -13.98
N VAL A 51 -1.61 12.12 -14.79
CA VAL A 51 -2.06 13.49 -14.56
C VAL A 51 -3.59 13.57 -14.57
N ALA A 52 -4.26 12.94 -15.53
CA ALA A 52 -5.72 12.90 -15.60
C ALA A 52 -6.35 12.26 -14.35
N VAL A 53 -5.82 11.10 -13.93
CA VAL A 53 -6.29 10.41 -12.72
C VAL A 53 -5.99 11.21 -11.45
N LYS A 54 -4.80 11.83 -11.37
CA LYS A 54 -4.39 12.74 -10.29
C LYS A 54 -5.26 13.98 -10.20
N HIS A 55 -5.92 14.42 -11.27
CA HIS A 55 -6.92 15.49 -11.21
C HIS A 55 -8.36 15.01 -11.04
N GLY A 56 -8.61 13.70 -11.23
CA GLY A 56 -9.93 13.11 -11.07
C GLY A 56 -10.78 13.18 -12.35
N ASP A 57 -10.16 13.51 -13.49
CA ASP A 57 -10.87 13.78 -14.74
C ASP A 57 -11.22 12.47 -15.47
N ILE A 58 -12.43 11.96 -15.18
CA ILE A 58 -12.95 10.70 -15.72
C ILE A 58 -12.98 10.74 -17.26
N TYR A 59 -13.50 11.83 -17.84
CA TYR A 59 -13.59 11.97 -19.29
C TYR A 59 -12.22 11.89 -19.98
N ILE A 60 -11.22 12.62 -19.47
CA ILE A 60 -9.86 12.62 -20.05
C ILE A 60 -9.21 11.25 -19.83
N THR A 61 -9.42 10.63 -18.68
CA THR A 61 -8.95 9.28 -18.39
C THR A 61 -9.47 8.28 -19.42
N ASP A 62 -10.79 8.27 -19.67
CA ASP A 62 -11.40 7.39 -20.67
C ASP A 62 -10.90 7.69 -22.08
N LEU A 63 -10.76 8.97 -22.45
CA LEU A 63 -10.22 9.38 -23.74
C LEU A 63 -8.80 8.84 -23.96
N LEU A 64 -7.91 9.00 -22.98
CA LEU A 64 -6.54 8.54 -23.06
C LEU A 64 -6.45 7.01 -23.16
N ILE A 65 -7.24 6.28 -22.36
CA ILE A 65 -7.30 4.81 -22.42
C ILE A 65 -7.77 4.35 -23.80
N ASN A 66 -8.84 4.94 -24.33
CA ASN A 66 -9.38 4.60 -25.65
C ASN A 66 -8.41 4.92 -26.81
N LYS A 67 -7.49 5.86 -26.60
CA LYS A 67 -6.45 6.24 -27.58
C LYS A 67 -5.17 5.41 -27.44
N GLY A 68 -5.11 4.45 -26.51
CA GLY A 68 -4.00 3.53 -26.35
C GLY A 68 -2.95 3.97 -25.34
N ALA A 69 -3.33 4.77 -24.33
CA ALA A 69 -2.46 5.05 -23.19
C ALA A 69 -2.10 3.75 -22.45
N ILE A 70 -0.83 3.61 -22.07
CA ILE A 70 -0.35 2.48 -21.28
C ILE A 70 -0.84 2.66 -19.83
N ILE A 71 -1.67 1.73 -19.38
CA ILE A 71 -2.42 1.83 -18.11
C ILE A 71 -1.63 1.42 -16.88
N ASP A 72 -0.49 0.74 -17.05
CA ASP A 72 0.33 0.22 -15.96
C ASP A 72 1.75 0.80 -15.93
N GLU A 73 2.00 1.91 -16.64
CA GLU A 73 3.23 2.69 -16.48
C GLU A 73 3.39 3.17 -15.03
N SER A 74 4.63 3.25 -14.58
CA SER A 74 4.95 3.76 -13.24
C SER A 74 5.49 5.19 -13.33
N ASP A 75 5.04 6.03 -12.39
CA ASP A 75 5.65 7.31 -12.07
C ASP A 75 6.92 7.15 -11.22
N PHE A 76 7.52 8.28 -10.82
CA PHE A 76 8.76 8.34 -10.03
C PHE A 76 8.67 7.59 -8.69
N MET A 77 7.47 7.51 -8.10
CA MET A 77 7.22 6.78 -6.85
C MET A 77 6.87 5.30 -7.09
N GLY A 78 6.92 4.85 -8.34
CA GLY A 78 6.52 3.50 -8.75
C GLY A 78 5.01 3.34 -8.88
N ASN A 79 4.22 4.39 -8.62
CA ASN A 79 2.76 4.32 -8.67
C ASN A 79 2.29 4.22 -10.12
N THR A 80 1.33 3.34 -10.35
CA THR A 80 0.56 3.34 -11.60
C THR A 80 -0.65 4.26 -11.50
N PRO A 81 -1.33 4.60 -12.60
CA PRO A 81 -2.59 5.33 -12.52
C PRO A 81 -3.62 4.63 -11.62
N LEU A 82 -3.63 3.28 -11.57
CA LEU A 82 -4.52 2.53 -10.68
C LEU A 82 -4.20 2.74 -9.19
N HIS A 83 -2.93 2.91 -8.81
CA HIS A 83 -2.56 3.28 -7.43
C HIS A 83 -3.18 4.64 -7.07
N LEU A 84 -3.01 5.64 -7.93
CA LEU A 84 -3.55 6.99 -7.72
C LEU A 84 -5.09 6.98 -7.62
N ALA A 85 -5.76 6.19 -8.47
CA ALA A 85 -7.21 6.04 -8.42
C ALA A 85 -7.68 5.36 -7.11
N ALA A 86 -6.94 4.35 -6.65
CA ALA A 86 -7.21 3.61 -5.41
C ALA A 86 -7.05 4.48 -4.15
N MET A 87 -6.00 5.33 -4.09
CA MET A 87 -5.78 6.30 -3.02
C MET A 87 -6.91 7.35 -2.91
N LYS A 88 -7.61 7.61 -4.01
CA LYS A 88 -8.71 8.59 -4.07
C LYS A 88 -10.10 7.99 -3.85
N GLY A 89 -10.25 6.67 -3.90
CA GLY A 89 -11.55 6.03 -3.77
C GLY A 89 -12.48 6.19 -4.99
N ASN A 90 -12.00 6.72 -6.12
CA ASN A 90 -12.88 7.04 -7.26
C ASN A 90 -13.15 5.81 -8.13
N ARG A 91 -14.30 5.17 -7.93
CA ARG A 91 -14.76 3.98 -8.66
C ARG A 91 -14.77 4.15 -10.18
N ALA A 92 -15.09 5.34 -10.68
CA ALA A 92 -15.17 5.61 -12.12
C ALA A 92 -13.78 5.62 -12.77
N LEU A 93 -12.73 5.95 -12.02
CA LEU A 93 -11.34 5.85 -12.49
C LEU A 93 -10.78 4.45 -12.30
N ILE A 94 -11.13 3.79 -11.19
CA ILE A 94 -10.66 2.42 -10.90
C ILE A 94 -11.18 1.43 -11.95
N SER A 95 -12.45 1.52 -12.32
CA SER A 95 -13.10 0.54 -13.21
C SER A 95 -12.35 0.32 -14.53
N PRO A 96 -12.06 1.35 -15.35
CA PRO A 96 -11.34 1.16 -16.61
C PRO A 96 -9.85 0.80 -16.41
N LEU A 97 -9.24 1.21 -15.31
CA LEU A 97 -7.82 0.93 -15.01
C LEU A 97 -7.59 -0.48 -14.43
N ALA A 98 -8.61 -1.07 -13.80
CA ALA A 98 -8.56 -2.37 -13.14
C ALA A 98 -8.90 -3.56 -14.08
N GLU A 99 -9.09 -3.32 -15.37
CA GLU A 99 -9.35 -4.38 -16.36
C GLU A 99 -8.09 -5.22 -16.68
N ASN A 100 -6.90 -4.69 -16.44
CA ASN A 100 -5.65 -5.41 -16.68
C ASN A 100 -5.06 -5.97 -15.38
N LYS A 101 -4.82 -7.28 -15.40
CA LYS A 101 -4.19 -8.02 -14.30
C LYS A 101 -2.83 -7.43 -13.90
N SER A 102 -2.02 -6.94 -14.84
CA SER A 102 -0.70 -6.37 -14.51
C SER A 102 -0.84 -5.15 -13.60
N ALA A 103 -1.80 -4.27 -13.88
CA ALA A 103 -2.06 -3.08 -13.08
C ALA A 103 -2.54 -3.42 -11.66
N LEU A 104 -3.36 -4.46 -11.49
CA LEU A 104 -3.89 -4.91 -10.19
C LEU A 104 -2.78 -5.40 -9.23
N THR A 105 -1.73 -6.04 -9.77
CA THR A 105 -0.68 -6.67 -8.96
C THR A 105 0.63 -5.89 -8.90
N LYS A 106 0.76 -4.81 -9.67
CA LYS A 106 2.00 -4.01 -9.71
C LYS A 106 2.23 -3.35 -8.35
N ARG A 107 3.49 -3.26 -7.95
CA ARG A 107 3.90 -2.68 -6.67
C ARG A 107 4.64 -1.38 -6.90
N ASN A 108 4.32 -0.37 -6.09
CA ASN A 108 5.08 0.89 -6.06
C ASN A 108 6.41 0.73 -5.27
N ASN A 109 7.14 1.84 -5.11
CA ASN A 109 8.44 1.82 -4.42
C ASN A 109 8.32 1.42 -2.94
N GLU A 110 7.16 1.62 -2.33
CA GLU A 110 6.82 1.18 -0.96
C GLU A 110 6.31 -0.27 -0.89
N LYS A 111 6.44 -1.03 -1.99
CA LYS A 111 6.00 -2.43 -2.11
C LYS A 111 4.49 -2.63 -1.99
N ARG A 112 3.69 -1.57 -2.17
CA ARG A 112 2.23 -1.57 -2.07
C ARG A 112 1.59 -1.77 -3.44
N THR A 113 0.54 -2.58 -3.49
CA THR A 113 -0.35 -2.70 -4.65
C THR A 113 -1.46 -1.66 -4.58
N PRO A 114 -2.24 -1.42 -5.66
CA PRO A 114 -3.39 -0.53 -5.59
C PRO A 114 -4.41 -0.91 -4.51
N LEU A 115 -4.61 -2.21 -4.27
CA LEU A 115 -5.49 -2.66 -3.18
C LEU A 115 -4.94 -2.24 -1.81
N VAL A 116 -3.63 -2.37 -1.60
CA VAL A 116 -2.98 -1.92 -0.36
C VAL A 116 -3.13 -0.41 -0.18
N GLU A 117 -2.95 0.38 -1.25
CA GLU A 117 -3.17 1.83 -1.19
C GLU A 117 -4.62 2.20 -0.82
N ALA A 118 -5.62 1.49 -1.37
CA ALA A 118 -7.02 1.70 -0.99
C ALA A 118 -7.28 1.37 0.49
N ILE A 119 -6.64 0.33 1.04
CA ILE A 119 -6.76 -0.06 2.44
C ILE A 119 -6.14 1.00 3.37
N ILE A 120 -4.92 1.44 3.07
CA ILE A 120 -4.20 2.45 3.87
C ILE A 120 -5.00 3.76 3.93
N HIS A 121 -5.61 4.15 2.82
CA HIS A 121 -6.44 5.35 2.76
C HIS A 121 -7.90 5.13 3.21
N SER A 122 -8.25 3.93 3.69
CA SER A 122 -9.60 3.57 4.15
C SER A 122 -10.71 3.83 3.11
N ASN A 123 -10.38 3.70 1.82
CA ASN A 123 -11.33 3.91 0.73
C ASN A 123 -12.19 2.68 0.51
N HIS A 124 -13.23 2.49 1.32
CA HIS A 124 -14.08 1.28 1.32
C HIS A 124 -14.61 0.90 -0.07
N ASP A 125 -15.06 1.88 -0.87
CA ASP A 125 -15.54 1.64 -2.22
C ASP A 125 -14.45 1.10 -3.16
N ALA A 126 -13.23 1.65 -3.07
CA ALA A 126 -12.09 1.16 -3.84
C ALA A 126 -11.65 -0.22 -3.36
N ILE A 127 -11.62 -0.46 -2.05
CA ILE A 127 -11.29 -1.76 -1.47
C ILE A 127 -12.25 -2.81 -2.01
N GLN A 128 -13.56 -2.59 -1.93
CA GLN A 128 -14.55 -3.54 -2.42
C GLN A 128 -14.36 -3.82 -3.91
N LEU A 129 -14.27 -2.77 -4.74
CA LEU A 129 -14.12 -2.92 -6.18
C LEU A 129 -12.80 -3.62 -6.57
N LEU A 130 -11.68 -3.28 -5.92
CA LEU A 130 -10.38 -3.89 -6.21
C LEU A 130 -10.31 -5.33 -5.73
N VAL A 131 -10.96 -5.67 -4.61
CA VAL A 131 -11.11 -7.07 -4.18
C VAL A 131 -11.91 -7.84 -5.22
N ASP A 132 -13.06 -7.32 -5.67
CA ASP A 132 -13.89 -7.97 -6.69
C ASP A 132 -13.14 -8.17 -8.02
N LYS A 133 -12.40 -7.15 -8.47
CA LYS A 133 -11.55 -7.26 -9.68
C LYS A 133 -10.39 -8.25 -9.47
N SER A 134 -9.77 -8.28 -8.30
CA SER A 134 -8.70 -9.23 -7.99
C SER A 134 -9.21 -10.67 -7.90
N MET A 135 -10.44 -10.88 -7.44
CA MET A 135 -11.08 -12.18 -7.32
C MET A 135 -11.24 -12.89 -8.66
N ASN A 136 -11.33 -12.15 -9.78
CA ASN A 136 -11.33 -12.73 -11.13
C ASN A 136 -10.02 -13.48 -11.46
N HIS A 137 -8.95 -13.26 -10.68
CA HIS A 137 -7.65 -13.88 -10.87
C HIS A 137 -7.18 -14.72 -9.68
N ALA A 138 -7.93 -14.72 -8.57
CA ALA A 138 -7.62 -15.47 -7.37
C ALA A 138 -8.28 -16.86 -7.40
N LYS A 139 -7.71 -17.82 -6.66
CA LYS A 139 -8.32 -19.15 -6.48
C LYS A 139 -9.58 -19.08 -5.63
N ASP A 140 -9.48 -18.34 -4.52
CA ASP A 140 -10.54 -18.13 -3.56
C ASP A 140 -10.23 -16.88 -2.71
N ARG A 141 -11.25 -16.38 -1.99
CA ARG A 141 -11.15 -15.15 -1.19
C ARG A 141 -10.19 -15.33 -0.01
N SER A 142 -10.20 -16.49 0.64
CA SER A 142 -9.36 -16.77 1.80
C SER A 142 -7.88 -16.77 1.41
N GLY A 143 -7.53 -17.36 0.27
CA GLY A 143 -6.18 -17.34 -0.30
C GLY A 143 -5.72 -15.94 -0.68
N LEU A 144 -6.60 -15.12 -1.29
CA LEU A 144 -6.28 -13.71 -1.58
C LEU A 144 -5.97 -12.94 -0.29
N LEU A 145 -6.86 -13.02 0.69
CA LEU A 145 -6.70 -12.31 1.97
C LEU A 145 -5.51 -12.84 2.78
N MET A 146 -5.24 -14.15 2.74
CA MET A 146 -4.07 -14.74 3.41
C MET A 146 -2.76 -14.28 2.76
N ASN A 147 -2.70 -14.21 1.43
CA ASN A 147 -1.53 -13.66 0.74
C ASN A 147 -1.31 -12.19 1.09
N LEU A 148 -2.39 -11.40 1.10
CA LEU A 148 -2.37 -10.00 1.50
C LEU A 148 -1.90 -9.82 2.95
N MET A 149 -2.37 -10.68 3.86
CA MET A 149 -1.95 -10.69 5.26
C MET A 149 -0.47 -11.02 5.41
N ASN A 150 0.01 -12.07 4.74
CA ASN A 150 1.43 -12.43 4.76
C ASN A 150 2.28 -11.28 4.25
N GLU A 151 1.98 -10.76 3.06
CA GLU A 151 2.71 -9.66 2.44
C GLU A 151 2.75 -8.41 3.32
N SER A 152 1.64 -8.08 3.99
CA SER A 152 1.60 -6.93 4.89
C SER A 152 2.48 -7.10 6.13
N ILE A 153 2.63 -8.33 6.65
CA ILE A 153 3.60 -8.64 7.71
C ILE A 153 5.03 -8.44 7.19
N GLU A 154 5.35 -8.92 5.98
CA GLU A 154 6.70 -8.80 5.42
C GLU A 154 7.13 -7.36 5.14
N ASN A 155 6.17 -6.49 4.83
CA ASN A 155 6.43 -5.10 4.45
C ASN A 155 6.02 -4.08 5.54
N GLY A 156 5.50 -4.54 6.69
CA GLY A 156 5.13 -3.66 7.79
C GLY A 156 3.84 -2.85 7.59
N HIS A 157 2.88 -3.35 6.81
CA HIS A 157 1.63 -2.65 6.49
C HIS A 157 0.51 -2.99 7.50
N LYS A 158 0.56 -2.40 8.70
CA LYS A 158 -0.36 -2.69 9.81
C LYS A 158 -1.85 -2.51 9.47
N GLU A 159 -2.20 -1.53 8.65
CA GLU A 159 -3.58 -1.25 8.23
C GLU A 159 -4.17 -2.43 7.45
N VAL A 160 -3.32 -3.08 6.66
CA VAL A 160 -3.69 -4.27 5.88
C VAL A 160 -3.86 -5.48 6.78
N VAL A 161 -3.02 -5.65 7.80
CA VAL A 161 -3.17 -6.71 8.82
C VAL A 161 -4.51 -6.57 9.54
N LEU A 162 -4.85 -5.35 10.00
CA LEU A 162 -6.13 -5.05 10.64
C LEU A 162 -7.30 -5.36 9.71
N TYR A 163 -7.22 -4.94 8.45
CA TYR A 163 -8.25 -5.23 7.45
C TYR A 163 -8.46 -6.74 7.29
N THR A 164 -7.39 -7.52 7.08
CA THR A 164 -7.52 -8.98 6.86
C THR A 164 -8.08 -9.72 8.08
N LEU A 165 -7.69 -9.31 9.30
CA LEU A 165 -8.27 -9.84 10.54
C LEU A 165 -9.76 -9.51 10.65
N GLY A 166 -10.15 -8.28 10.32
CA GLY A 166 -11.55 -7.85 10.26
C GLY A 166 -12.39 -8.58 9.21
N GLN A 167 -11.76 -9.14 8.17
CA GLN A 167 -12.39 -10.02 7.19
C GLN A 167 -12.51 -11.49 7.66
N GLY A 168 -12.13 -11.80 8.90
CA GLY A 168 -12.22 -13.14 9.48
C GLY A 168 -11.06 -14.06 9.13
N ILE A 169 -9.92 -13.54 8.68
CA ILE A 169 -8.69 -14.33 8.60
C ILE A 169 -8.19 -14.59 10.02
N PHE A 170 -8.26 -15.84 10.46
CA PHE A 170 -7.83 -16.22 11.80
C PHE A 170 -6.31 -16.41 11.85
N SER A 171 -5.70 -15.76 12.84
CA SER A 171 -4.30 -15.96 13.19
C SER A 171 -4.25 -16.98 14.31
N ASP A 172 -4.21 -18.27 13.97
CA ASP A 172 -3.98 -19.30 14.99
C ASP A 172 -2.61 -19.11 15.66
N GLU A 173 -2.38 -19.81 16.77
CA GLU A 173 -1.11 -19.76 17.49
C GLU A 173 0.09 -20.03 16.57
N THR A 174 -0.04 -20.98 15.64
CA THR A 174 1.02 -21.32 14.67
C THR A 174 1.36 -20.15 13.77
N TYR A 175 0.35 -19.42 13.28
CA TYR A 175 0.52 -18.25 12.43
C TYR A 175 1.16 -17.09 13.21
N ILE A 176 0.67 -16.80 14.40
CA ILE A 176 1.22 -15.74 15.26
C ILE A 176 2.67 -16.06 15.61
N GLN A 177 3.00 -17.33 15.90
CA GLN A 177 4.39 -17.73 16.16
C GLN A 177 5.30 -17.48 14.95
N LYS A 178 4.82 -17.74 13.72
CA LYS A 178 5.58 -17.44 12.49
C LYS A 178 5.80 -15.94 12.33
N ALA A 179 4.77 -15.14 12.57
CA ALA A 179 4.88 -13.68 12.54
C ALA A 179 5.84 -13.16 13.62
N TRP A 180 5.77 -13.71 14.84
CA TRP A 180 6.68 -13.42 15.94
C TRP A 180 8.14 -13.65 15.55
N ASN A 181 8.46 -14.84 15.05
CA ASN A 181 9.83 -15.18 14.66
C ASN A 181 10.37 -14.28 13.53
N LYS A 182 9.48 -13.74 12.70
CA LYS A 182 9.84 -12.87 11.57
C LYS A 182 10.03 -11.41 11.99
N LEU A 183 9.24 -10.94 12.96
CA LEU A 183 9.21 -9.55 13.38
C LEU A 183 10.00 -9.28 14.67
N SER A 184 10.46 -10.33 15.36
CA SER A 184 11.27 -10.19 16.57
C SER A 184 12.65 -9.58 16.27
N ILE A 185 13.18 -8.86 17.25
CA ILE A 185 14.50 -8.26 17.18
C ILE A 185 15.54 -9.37 17.27
N GLN A 186 16.39 -9.51 16.26
CA GLN A 186 17.49 -10.48 16.24
C GLN A 186 18.80 -9.84 16.73
N GLU A 187 19.61 -10.55 17.52
CA GLU A 187 20.84 -10.00 18.12
C GLU A 187 22.03 -9.96 17.12
N ASP A 188 22.09 -10.87 16.14
CA ASP A 188 23.32 -11.13 15.36
C ASP A 188 23.21 -10.85 13.85
N GLN A 189 22.06 -10.39 13.36
CA GLN A 189 21.88 -10.08 11.95
C GLN A 189 22.18 -8.59 11.72
N ALA A 190 23.31 -8.29 11.10
CA ALA A 190 23.56 -7.02 10.41
C ALA A 190 22.71 -6.89 9.12
N GLU A 191 21.59 -7.61 9.03
CA GLU A 191 20.62 -7.44 7.97
C GLU A 191 19.93 -6.10 8.18
N VAL A 192 19.86 -5.34 7.09
CA VAL A 192 19.06 -4.13 7.02
C VAL A 192 17.62 -4.54 7.31
N ASP A 193 17.16 -4.36 8.55
CA ASP A 193 15.78 -4.58 8.96
C ASP A 193 14.87 -3.85 7.95
N THR A 194 14.22 -4.61 7.06
CA THR A 194 13.45 -4.03 5.95
C THR A 194 12.14 -3.40 6.43
N VAL A 195 11.70 -3.75 7.64
CA VAL A 195 10.50 -3.25 8.29
C VAL A 195 10.87 -2.35 9.47
N PRO A 196 10.37 -1.10 9.53
CA PRO A 196 10.59 -0.22 10.68
C PRO A 196 10.19 -0.88 12.00
N GLU A 197 11.00 -0.70 13.03
CA GLU A 197 10.79 -1.32 14.35
C GLU A 197 9.41 -1.04 14.93
N GLN A 198 8.93 0.20 14.80
CA GLN A 198 7.58 0.58 15.20
C GLN A 198 6.52 -0.30 14.52
N ASN A 199 6.58 -0.46 13.20
CA ASN A 199 5.60 -1.26 12.44
C ASN A 199 5.63 -2.73 12.86
N ARG A 200 6.82 -3.29 13.13
CA ARG A 200 6.95 -4.66 13.68
C ARG A 200 6.20 -4.79 15.00
N ALA A 201 6.43 -3.84 15.91
CA ALA A 201 5.80 -3.83 17.21
C ALA A 201 4.27 -3.72 17.10
N GLU A 202 3.75 -2.80 16.28
CA GLU A 202 2.31 -2.64 16.13
C GLU A 202 1.65 -3.90 15.56
N ILE A 203 2.26 -4.53 14.56
CA ILE A 203 1.73 -5.77 13.96
C ILE A 203 1.67 -6.90 14.99
N LEU A 204 2.75 -7.13 15.76
CA LEU A 204 2.74 -8.15 16.80
C LEU A 204 1.67 -7.87 17.86
N MET A 205 1.50 -6.61 18.25
CA MET A 205 0.43 -6.21 19.17
C MET A 205 -0.97 -6.46 18.61
N ILE A 206 -1.21 -6.14 17.33
CA ILE A 206 -2.47 -6.41 16.66
C ILE A 206 -2.78 -7.91 16.67
N LEU A 207 -1.80 -8.74 16.32
CA LEU A 207 -1.97 -10.21 16.27
C LEU A 207 -2.25 -10.79 17.67
N LEU A 208 -1.48 -10.39 18.69
CA LEU A 208 -1.67 -10.87 20.06
C LEU A 208 -2.99 -10.38 20.67
N SER A 209 -3.37 -9.13 20.42
CA SER A 209 -4.59 -8.53 20.99
C SER A 209 -5.86 -9.07 20.34
N THR A 210 -5.81 -9.54 19.09
CA THR A 210 -6.95 -10.18 18.41
C THR A 210 -7.09 -11.66 18.74
N HIS A 211 -6.06 -12.30 19.29
CA HIS A 211 -6.13 -13.69 19.72
C HIS A 211 -7.00 -13.87 20.99
N PRO A 212 -7.74 -14.99 21.15
CA PRO A 212 -8.52 -15.27 22.34
C PRO A 212 -7.68 -15.44 23.62
N ASP A 213 -6.53 -16.11 23.50
CA ASP A 213 -5.56 -16.25 24.60
C ASP A 213 -4.70 -14.99 24.72
N LYS A 214 -5.03 -14.14 25.70
CA LYS A 214 -4.30 -12.90 26.00
C LYS A 214 -2.91 -13.12 26.60
N ASN A 215 -2.59 -14.35 27.02
CA ASN A 215 -1.28 -14.72 27.54
C ASN A 215 -0.41 -15.46 26.52
N LEU A 216 -0.85 -15.55 25.26
CA LEU A 216 -0.15 -16.28 24.21
C LEU A 216 1.32 -15.86 24.07
N TYR A 217 1.62 -14.56 24.25
CA TYR A 217 2.98 -14.02 24.18
C TYR A 217 3.96 -14.73 25.12
N LYS A 218 3.51 -15.26 26.27
CA LYS A 218 4.36 -15.97 27.23
C LYS A 218 4.99 -17.22 26.62
N LYS A 219 4.31 -17.86 25.67
CA LYS A 219 4.84 -19.02 24.94
C LYS A 219 5.99 -18.66 24.00
N PHE A 220 6.09 -17.39 23.63
CA PHE A 220 7.10 -16.88 22.70
C PHE A 220 8.33 -16.31 23.41
N LEU A 221 8.32 -16.13 24.74
CA LEU A 221 9.45 -15.58 25.51
C LEU A 221 10.50 -16.65 25.85
N LYS A 222 11.23 -17.15 24.84
CA LYS A 222 12.18 -18.26 25.03
C LYS A 222 13.60 -17.78 25.28
N ASP A 223 14.01 -16.71 24.61
CA ASP A 223 15.37 -16.19 24.68
C ASP A 223 15.43 -14.67 24.91
N LYS A 224 16.64 -14.14 25.02
CA LYS A 224 16.88 -12.72 25.30
C LYS A 224 16.35 -11.80 24.19
N SER A 225 16.41 -12.22 22.93
CA SER A 225 15.83 -11.50 21.78
C SER A 225 14.30 -11.40 21.88
N ASP A 226 13.63 -12.47 22.30
CA ASP A 226 12.18 -12.46 22.54
C ASP A 226 11.82 -11.49 23.67
N TYR A 227 12.59 -11.48 24.76
CA TYR A 227 12.39 -10.52 25.85
C TYR A 227 12.65 -9.08 25.40
N LYS A 228 13.67 -8.84 24.56
CA LYS A 228 13.92 -7.51 23.99
C LYS A 228 12.73 -7.06 23.15
N THR A 229 12.23 -7.92 22.26
CA THR A 229 11.03 -7.66 21.45
C THR A 229 9.85 -7.32 22.36
N PHE A 230 9.60 -8.13 23.39
CA PHE A 230 8.52 -7.91 24.35
C PHE A 230 8.65 -6.57 25.11
N LEU A 231 9.85 -6.20 25.55
CA LEU A 231 10.08 -4.90 26.19
C LEU A 231 9.79 -3.73 25.23
N HIS A 232 10.12 -3.85 23.94
CA HIS A 232 9.78 -2.85 22.94
C HIS A 232 8.26 -2.75 22.72
N LEU A 233 7.56 -3.88 22.66
CA LEU A 233 6.09 -3.90 22.59
C LEU A 233 5.47 -3.13 23.76
N ILE A 234 5.97 -3.33 24.98
CA ILE A 234 5.43 -2.66 26.16
C ILE A 234 5.79 -1.17 26.20
N ALA A 235 7.02 -0.81 25.81
CA ALA A 235 7.51 0.57 25.82
C ALA A 235 6.72 1.48 24.87
N TYR A 236 6.31 0.97 23.70
CA TYR A 236 5.56 1.74 22.71
C TYR A 236 4.06 1.86 23.02
N PHE A 237 3.46 0.88 23.70
CA PHE A 237 1.99 0.78 23.82
C PHE A 237 1.44 0.83 25.23
N GLY A 238 2.28 1.07 26.25
CA GLY A 238 1.80 1.42 27.59
C GLY A 238 0.95 0.34 28.27
N TYR A 239 1.27 -0.94 28.05
CA TYR A 239 0.68 -2.06 28.80
C TYR A 239 1.22 -2.09 30.24
N HIS A 240 0.90 -1.08 31.03
CA HIS A 240 1.31 -0.97 32.43
C HIS A 240 0.84 -2.16 33.28
N ASP A 241 -0.37 -2.67 33.04
CA ASP A 241 -0.95 -3.77 33.82
C ASP A 241 -0.24 -5.11 33.58
N ILE A 242 0.29 -5.33 32.37
CA ILE A 242 1.10 -6.52 32.05
C ILE A 242 2.54 -6.35 32.57
N LEU A 243 3.08 -5.13 32.49
CA LEU A 243 4.42 -4.81 33.00
C LEU A 243 4.51 -5.00 34.53
N LEU A 244 3.52 -4.52 35.29
CA LEU A 244 3.50 -4.64 36.75
C LEU A 244 3.48 -6.10 37.22
N HIS A 245 2.63 -6.94 36.62
CA HIS A 245 2.51 -8.35 37.02
C HIS A 245 3.79 -9.17 36.75
N GLU A 246 4.49 -8.88 35.66
CA GLU A 246 5.69 -9.63 35.26
C GLU A 246 6.99 -9.08 35.90
N ILE A 247 7.06 -7.78 36.21
CA ILE A 247 8.14 -7.19 37.02
C ILE A 247 8.06 -7.69 38.48
N GLU A 248 6.86 -7.79 39.06
CA GLU A 248 6.66 -8.32 40.42
C GLU A 248 7.12 -9.78 40.56
N LYS A 249 7.03 -10.58 39.48
CA LYS A 249 7.57 -11.96 39.46
C LYS A 249 9.08 -12.05 39.35
N LYS A 250 9.73 -11.09 38.68
CA LYS A 250 11.19 -11.07 38.49
C LYS A 250 11.96 -10.36 39.61
N GLN A 251 11.31 -9.63 40.51
CA GLN A 251 11.95 -9.17 41.75
C GLN A 251 12.19 -10.30 42.78
N ASN A 252 11.72 -11.52 42.48
CA ASN A 252 11.92 -12.73 43.30
C ASN A 252 12.95 -13.72 42.73
N TYR A 253 13.80 -13.31 41.78
CA TYR A 253 14.95 -14.09 41.26
C TYR A 253 16.24 -13.28 41.28
#